data_AF-A0A318ZJL7-F1
#
_entry.id   AF-A0A318ZJL7-F1
#
_cell.length_a   1.000
_cell.length_b   1.000
_cell.length_c   1.000
_cell.angle_alpha   90.00
_cell.angle_beta   90.00
_cell.angle_gamma   90.00
#
_symmetry.space_group_name_H-M   'P 1'
#
loop_
_entity.id
_entity.type
_entity.pdbx_description
1 polymer ?
#
loop_
_entity_poly.entity_id
_entity_poly.type
_entity_poly.pdbx_seq_one_letter_code
_entity_poly.pdbx_strand_id
1 'polypeptide(L)'
;MSLPTDPKQWVKERFLISTDKNLLSPTAINHAFAQDCLYWANPVPEEVLRSLIENSFCFGLYQVNAPPFQDGDHHDAALQKPDAAHVEQIGFARLITDGVTFAYLTDLYVLPEYQGHGLGGWLIDCVDEGSPSVAALAVVHVADLGCEEPSLLRESAGDGGPRVGGY
;
A
#
# COMPACT_ATOMS: atom_id res chain seq x y z
N MET A 1 3.46 -22.97 -0.19
CA MET A 1 3.62 -22.44 1.17
C MET A 1 2.31 -21.79 1.56
N SER A 2 1.82 -22.01 2.78
CA SER A 2 0.72 -21.20 3.31
C SER A 2 1.22 -19.78 3.55
N LEU A 3 0.44 -18.78 3.18
CA LEU A 3 0.67 -17.40 3.61
C LEU A 3 0.80 -17.37 5.16
N PRO A 4 1.53 -16.38 5.72
CA PRO A 4 1.56 -16.18 7.17
C PRO A 4 0.14 -16.20 7.72
N THR A 5 -0.14 -17.10 8.65
CA THR A 5 -1.48 -17.27 9.23
C THR A 5 -1.81 -16.21 10.26
N ASP A 6 -0.79 -15.70 10.95
CA ASP A 6 -0.97 -14.67 11.97
C ASP A 6 -0.80 -13.27 11.34
N PRO A 7 -1.79 -12.38 11.51
CA PRO A 7 -1.71 -11.03 10.99
C PRO A 7 -0.61 -10.24 11.71
N LYS A 8 0.15 -9.46 10.93
CA LYS A 8 1.14 -8.49 11.43
C LYS A 8 0.57 -7.09 11.37
N GLN A 9 1.04 -6.24 12.28
CA GLN A 9 0.64 -4.84 12.37
C GLN A 9 1.85 -3.95 12.63
N TRP A 10 1.84 -2.77 12.01
CA TRP A 10 2.82 -1.71 12.22
C TRP A 10 2.09 -0.41 12.50
N VAL A 11 2.53 0.32 13.53
CA VAL A 11 1.93 1.59 13.93
C VAL A 11 2.94 2.70 13.77
N LYS A 12 2.51 3.81 13.16
CA LYS A 12 3.30 5.03 12.99
C LYS A 12 2.41 6.23 13.25
N GLU A 13 2.63 6.91 14.38
CA GLU A 13 1.81 8.05 14.81
C GLU A 13 0.31 7.69 14.85
N ARG A 14 -0.49 8.27 13.93
CA ARG A 14 -1.93 8.04 13.77
C ARG A 14 -2.26 7.05 12.65
N PHE A 15 -1.28 6.33 12.14
CA PHE A 15 -1.43 5.40 11.02
C PHE A 15 -1.13 3.97 11.44
N LEU A 16 -1.84 3.04 10.81
CA LEU A 16 -1.73 1.60 11.02
C LEU A 16 -1.57 0.91 9.67
N ILE A 17 -0.61 0.00 9.54
CA ILE A 17 -0.58 -1.01 8.49
C ILE A 17 -0.93 -2.35 9.12
N SER A 18 -1.79 -3.12 8.47
CA SER A 18 -2.19 -4.45 8.94
C SER A 18 -2.31 -5.44 7.79
N THR A 19 -1.87 -6.68 8.03
CA THR A 19 -2.15 -7.82 7.13
C THR A 19 -3.37 -8.64 7.58
N ASP A 20 -4.12 -8.16 8.58
CA ASP A 20 -5.40 -8.76 8.97
C ASP A 20 -6.46 -8.50 7.91
N LYS A 21 -6.83 -9.55 7.17
CA LYS A 21 -7.84 -9.49 6.13
C LYS A 21 -9.21 -9.07 6.65
N ASN A 22 -9.50 -9.26 7.93
CA ASN A 22 -10.78 -8.85 8.52
C ASN A 22 -10.89 -7.32 8.68
N LEU A 23 -9.77 -6.59 8.62
CA LEU A 23 -9.77 -5.12 8.61
C LEU A 23 -9.93 -4.54 7.19
N LEU A 24 -9.65 -5.33 6.16
CA LEU A 24 -9.76 -4.87 4.77
C LEU A 24 -11.23 -4.67 4.40
N SER A 25 -11.54 -3.52 3.82
CA SER A 25 -12.88 -3.19 3.33
C SER A 25 -12.91 -3.32 1.81
N PRO A 26 -13.57 -4.37 1.25
CA PRO A 26 -13.75 -4.49 -0.20
C PRO A 26 -14.42 -3.27 -0.80
N THR A 27 -15.37 -2.67 -0.08
CA THR A 27 -16.05 -1.44 -0.51
C THR A 27 -15.07 -0.27 -0.64
N ALA A 28 -14.19 -0.05 0.36
CA ALA A 28 -13.21 1.04 0.31
C ALA A 28 -12.19 0.84 -0.81
N ILE A 29 -11.70 -0.39 -0.99
CA ILE A 29 -10.74 -0.73 -2.06
C ILE A 29 -11.35 -0.53 -3.44
N ASN A 30 -12.58 -1.01 -3.67
CA ASN A 30 -13.28 -0.79 -4.94
C ASN A 30 -13.60 0.68 -5.18
N HIS A 31 -13.94 1.43 -4.13
CA HIS A 31 -14.14 2.87 -4.25
C HIS A 31 -12.86 3.57 -4.69
N ALA A 32 -11.71 3.20 -4.11
CA ALA A 32 -10.41 3.70 -4.54
C ALA A 32 -10.11 3.31 -6.00
N PHE A 33 -10.32 2.04 -6.39
CA PHE A 33 -10.11 1.57 -7.77
C PHE A 33 -11.00 2.26 -8.82
N ALA A 34 -12.08 2.92 -8.39
CA ALA A 34 -12.92 3.73 -9.26
C ALA A 34 -12.43 5.17 -9.43
N GLN A 35 -11.39 5.59 -8.70
CA GLN A 35 -10.82 6.94 -8.80
C GLN A 35 -9.83 7.05 -9.97
N ASP A 36 -9.85 8.19 -10.66
CA ASP A 36 -8.97 8.47 -11.81
C ASP A 36 -7.48 8.43 -11.44
N CYS A 37 -7.13 8.70 -10.17
CA CYS A 37 -5.75 8.64 -9.69
C CYS A 37 -5.19 7.20 -9.67
N LEU A 38 -6.04 6.17 -9.74
CA LEU A 38 -5.63 4.76 -9.85
C LEU A 38 -5.85 4.25 -11.27
N TYR A 39 -5.29 4.93 -12.27
CA TYR A 39 -5.52 4.66 -13.70
C TYR A 39 -5.17 3.22 -14.15
N TRP A 40 -4.38 2.48 -13.38
CA TRP A 40 -4.00 1.09 -13.66
C TRP A 40 -4.97 0.06 -13.06
N ALA A 41 -5.87 0.48 -12.17
CA ALA A 41 -6.86 -0.36 -11.52
C ALA A 41 -8.26 -0.05 -12.04
N ASN A 42 -9.17 -1.01 -11.88
CA ASN A 42 -10.59 -0.82 -12.14
C ASN A 42 -11.37 -1.54 -11.04
N PRO A 43 -12.55 -1.03 -10.63
CA PRO A 43 -13.37 -1.72 -9.66
C PRO A 43 -13.83 -3.07 -10.23
N VAL A 44 -13.88 -4.08 -9.37
CA VAL A 44 -14.32 -5.43 -9.72
C VAL A 44 -15.53 -5.83 -8.88
N PRO A 45 -16.35 -6.82 -9.29
CA PRO A 45 -17.42 -7.34 -8.45
C PRO A 45 -16.89 -7.74 -7.06
N GLU A 46 -17.67 -7.49 -6.00
CA GLU A 46 -17.21 -7.65 -4.62
C GLU A 46 -16.70 -9.08 -4.32
N GLU A 47 -17.35 -10.11 -4.88
CA GLU A 47 -16.91 -11.51 -4.75
C GLU A 47 -15.51 -11.76 -5.36
N VAL A 48 -15.22 -11.12 -6.49
CA VAL A 48 -13.91 -11.20 -7.14
C VAL A 48 -12.86 -10.51 -6.27
N LEU A 49 -13.19 -9.34 -5.71
CA LEU A 49 -12.29 -8.62 -4.81
C LEU A 49 -12.01 -9.40 -3.52
N ARG A 50 -13.03 -10.04 -2.94
CA ARG A 50 -12.88 -10.95 -1.79
C ARG A 50 -11.95 -12.11 -2.14
N SER A 51 -12.13 -12.74 -3.29
CA SER A 51 -11.25 -13.82 -3.76
C SER A 51 -9.81 -13.34 -3.96
N LEU A 52 -9.62 -12.13 -4.49
CA LEU A 52 -8.31 -11.50 -4.64
C LEU A 52 -7.63 -11.29 -3.29
N ILE A 53 -8.35 -10.73 -2.31
CA ILE A 53 -7.85 -10.52 -0.94
C ILE A 53 -7.49 -11.85 -0.29
N GLU A 54 -8.33 -12.88 -0.47
CA GLU A 54 -8.10 -14.18 0.16
C GLU A 54 -6.87 -14.92 -0.39
N ASN A 55 -6.59 -14.78 -1.69
CA ASN A 55 -5.51 -15.52 -2.35
C ASN A 55 -4.19 -14.75 -2.44
N SER A 56 -4.10 -13.56 -1.83
CA SER A 56 -2.91 -12.70 -1.91
C SER A 56 -2.46 -12.22 -0.54
N PHE A 57 -1.19 -11.83 -0.43
CA PHE A 57 -0.69 -11.21 0.80
C PHE A 57 -0.98 -9.71 0.73
N CYS A 58 -2.01 -9.28 1.48
CA CYS A 58 -2.55 -7.94 1.39
C CYS A 58 -2.16 -7.10 2.61
N PHE A 59 -1.89 -5.83 2.36
CA PHE A 59 -1.59 -4.83 3.36
C PHE A 59 -2.66 -3.74 3.26
N GLY A 60 -3.43 -3.57 4.33
CA GLY A 60 -4.28 -2.39 4.47
C GLY A 60 -3.49 -1.28 5.16
N LEU A 61 -3.57 -0.06 4.65
CA LEU A 61 -3.07 1.14 5.32
C LEU A 61 -4.29 1.93 5.82
N TYR A 62 -4.24 2.32 7.09
CA TYR A 62 -5.35 2.95 7.78
C TYR A 62 -4.93 4.21 8.52
N GLN A 63 -5.84 5.18 8.60
CA GLN A 63 -5.80 6.22 9.63
C GLN A 63 -6.56 5.72 10.86
N VAL A 64 -5.96 5.87 12.04
CA VAL A 64 -6.61 5.61 13.31
C VAL A 64 -7.38 6.87 13.72
N ASN A 65 -8.70 6.74 13.81
CA ASN A 65 -9.56 7.79 14.31
C ASN A 65 -9.65 7.61 15.83
N ALA A 66 -9.09 8.56 16.59
CA ALA A 66 -9.26 8.58 18.03
C ALA A 66 -10.78 8.61 18.37
N PRO A 67 -11.25 7.87 19.38
CA PRO A 67 -12.65 7.94 19.77
C PRO A 67 -13.02 9.39 20.13
N PRO A 68 -14.17 9.90 19.68
CA PRO A 68 -14.65 11.21 20.09
C PRO A 68 -15.06 11.11 21.57
N PHE A 69 -14.15 11.48 22.47
CA PHE A 69 -14.31 11.52 23.93
C PHE A 69 -14.50 10.16 24.63
N GLN A 70 -13.50 9.76 25.43
CA GLN A 70 -13.67 8.78 26.51
C GLN A 70 -13.89 9.55 27.81
N ASP A 71 -15.15 9.81 28.16
CA ASP A 71 -15.49 10.20 29.53
C ASP A 71 -15.39 8.95 30.43
N GLY A 72 -14.36 8.93 31.29
CA GLY A 72 -14.30 8.22 32.58
C GLY A 72 -14.50 6.70 32.60
N ASP A 73 -13.39 5.95 32.67
CA ASP A 73 -13.05 5.02 33.77
C ASP A 73 -12.08 3.92 33.30
N HIS A 74 -11.02 3.71 34.08
CA HIS A 74 -9.85 2.91 33.76
C HIS A 74 -10.03 1.40 34.00
N HIS A 75 -9.71 0.56 33.01
CA HIS A 75 -8.66 -0.48 33.10
C HIS A 75 -8.50 -1.18 31.75
N ASP A 76 -7.25 -1.49 31.37
CA ASP A 76 -6.86 -2.36 30.24
C ASP A 76 -6.87 -1.77 28.81
N ALA A 77 -6.40 -0.53 28.63
CA ALA A 77 -6.18 0.06 27.30
C ALA A 77 -5.01 -0.55 26.49
N ALA A 78 -4.30 -1.54 27.01
CA ALA A 78 -3.02 -2.02 26.45
C ALA A 78 -3.12 -3.21 25.48
N LEU A 79 -4.32 -3.78 25.26
CA LEU A 79 -4.49 -4.99 24.43
C LEU A 79 -5.70 -4.93 23.47
N GLN A 80 -6.36 -3.78 23.33
CA GLN A 80 -7.52 -3.69 22.44
C GLN A 80 -7.04 -3.70 20.98
N LYS A 81 -7.23 -4.84 20.30
CA LYS A 81 -7.13 -4.94 18.84
C LYS A 81 -7.91 -3.76 18.24
N PRO A 82 -7.33 -2.97 17.31
CA PRO A 82 -8.07 -1.88 16.68
C PRO A 82 -9.34 -2.47 16.08
N ASP A 83 -10.49 -2.07 16.62
CA ASP A 83 -11.77 -2.43 16.05
C ASP A 83 -11.85 -1.75 14.68
N ALA A 84 -12.34 -2.46 13.66
CA ALA A 84 -12.60 -1.90 12.34
C ALA A 84 -13.44 -0.62 12.41
N ALA A 85 -14.21 -0.45 13.49
CA ALA A 85 -14.98 0.76 13.80
C ALA A 85 -14.14 2.04 14.01
N HIS A 86 -12.84 1.94 14.36
CA HIS A 86 -12.00 3.09 14.72
C HIS A 86 -10.89 3.37 13.70
N VAL A 87 -10.90 2.71 12.55
CA VAL A 87 -9.90 2.87 11.52
C VAL A 87 -10.56 3.15 10.18
N GLU A 88 -9.97 4.06 9.41
CA GLU A 88 -10.39 4.35 8.04
C GLU A 88 -9.32 3.83 7.08
N GLN A 89 -9.71 3.01 6.10
CA GLN A 89 -8.77 2.49 5.11
C GLN A 89 -8.42 3.58 4.09
N ILE A 90 -7.16 4.00 4.07
CA ILE A 90 -6.65 5.11 3.25
C ILE A 90 -5.59 4.65 2.23
N GLY A 91 -5.28 3.35 2.20
CA GLY A 91 -4.35 2.78 1.26
C GLY A 91 -4.38 1.25 1.26
N PHE A 92 -3.70 0.68 0.28
CA PHE A 92 -3.65 -0.76 0.07
C PHE A 92 -2.35 -1.13 -0.64
N ALA A 93 -1.89 -2.37 -0.45
CA ALA A 93 -0.91 -3.02 -1.32
C ALA A 93 -1.19 -4.52 -1.37
N ARG A 94 -0.90 -5.13 -2.51
CA ARG A 94 -1.05 -6.57 -2.72
C ARG A 94 0.25 -7.18 -3.22
N LEU A 95 0.69 -8.23 -2.52
CA LEU A 95 1.85 -9.03 -2.90
C LEU A 95 1.40 -10.43 -3.32
N ILE A 96 1.83 -10.84 -4.50
CA ILE A 96 1.66 -12.18 -5.05
C ILE A 96 3.04 -12.81 -5.21
N THR A 97 3.27 -13.98 -4.63
CA THR A 97 4.57 -14.65 -4.70
C THR A 97 4.41 -16.16 -4.59
N ASP A 98 5.32 -16.91 -5.19
CA ASP A 98 5.49 -18.35 -4.95
C ASP A 98 6.41 -18.64 -3.75
N GLY A 99 6.99 -17.59 -3.15
CA GLY A 99 7.89 -17.63 -2.00
C GLY A 99 9.32 -18.07 -2.33
N VAL A 100 9.65 -18.30 -3.61
CA VAL A 100 10.93 -18.90 -4.01
C VAL A 100 11.53 -18.27 -5.26
N THR A 101 10.75 -17.99 -6.30
CA THR A 101 11.28 -17.57 -7.62
C THR A 101 10.88 -16.16 -8.01
N PHE A 102 9.72 -15.66 -7.60
CA PHE A 102 9.30 -14.29 -7.92
C PHE A 102 8.34 -13.70 -6.90
N ALA A 103 8.25 -12.37 -6.91
CA ALA A 103 7.20 -11.64 -6.24
C ALA A 103 6.71 -10.48 -7.10
N TYR A 104 5.40 -10.24 -7.06
CA TYR A 104 4.72 -9.20 -7.80
C TYR A 104 3.97 -8.31 -6.82
N LEU A 105 4.43 -7.07 -6.67
CA LEU A 105 3.81 -6.05 -5.83
C LEU A 105 2.95 -5.16 -6.71
N THR A 106 1.65 -5.16 -6.45
CA THR A 106 0.62 -4.49 -7.27
C THR A 106 -0.43 -3.84 -6.38
N ASP A 107 -1.26 -3.02 -7.01
CA ASP A 107 -2.41 -2.36 -6.38
C ASP A 107 -1.99 -1.53 -5.16
N LEU A 108 -0.76 -1.02 -5.21
CA LEU A 108 -0.19 -0.18 -4.16
C LEU A 108 -0.69 1.24 -4.36
N TYR A 109 -1.39 1.76 -3.36
CA TYR A 109 -1.79 3.16 -3.34
C TYR A 109 -1.90 3.72 -1.93
N VAL A 110 -1.80 5.05 -1.87
CA VAL A 110 -2.22 5.89 -0.75
C VAL A 110 -3.18 6.91 -1.32
N LEU A 111 -4.36 7.10 -0.72
CA LEU A 111 -5.34 8.07 -1.18
C LEU A 111 -4.72 9.48 -1.23
N PRO A 112 -5.05 10.30 -2.26
CA PRO A 112 -4.39 11.59 -2.51
C PRO A 112 -4.32 12.53 -1.29
N GLU A 113 -5.37 12.53 -0.46
CA GLU A 113 -5.47 13.37 0.74
C GLU A 113 -4.44 13.02 1.82
N TYR A 114 -3.83 11.83 1.73
CA TYR A 114 -2.85 11.29 2.67
C TYR A 114 -1.45 11.16 2.07
N GLN A 115 -1.26 11.51 0.80
CA GLN A 115 0.06 11.53 0.15
C GLN A 115 0.96 12.64 0.74
N GLY A 116 2.27 12.59 0.45
CA GLY A 116 3.25 13.54 0.99
C GLY A 116 3.71 13.29 2.44
N HIS A 117 3.13 12.30 3.13
CA HIS A 117 3.47 11.95 4.52
C HIS A 117 4.50 10.79 4.64
N GLY A 118 5.09 10.35 3.52
CA GLY A 118 6.02 9.22 3.49
C GLY A 118 5.36 7.84 3.74
N LEU A 119 4.04 7.75 3.61
CA LEU A 119 3.29 6.50 3.86
C LEU A 119 3.53 5.43 2.80
N GLY A 120 3.74 5.82 1.53
CA GLY A 120 4.05 4.87 0.46
C GLY A 120 5.38 4.14 0.69
N GLY A 121 6.42 4.88 1.10
CA GLY A 121 7.71 4.30 1.49
C GLY A 121 7.57 3.40 2.73
N TRP A 122 6.84 3.86 3.75
CA TRP A 122 6.58 3.04 4.93
C TRP A 122 5.83 1.74 4.61
N LEU A 123 4.90 1.77 3.66
CA LEU A 123 4.19 0.58 3.19
C LEU A 123 5.14 -0.43 2.52
N ILE A 124 6.11 0.05 1.74
CA ILE A 124 7.15 -0.80 1.13
C ILE A 124 8.05 -1.40 2.22
N ASP A 125 8.49 -0.61 3.19
CA ASP A 125 9.29 -1.12 4.32
C ASP A 125 8.56 -2.25 5.07
N CYS A 126 7.25 -2.10 5.30
CA CYS A 126 6.42 -3.13 5.92
C CYS A 126 6.23 -4.36 5.03
N VAL A 127 6.22 -4.22 3.69
CA VAL A 127 6.18 -5.37 2.76
C VAL A 127 7.45 -6.21 2.90
N ASP A 128 8.62 -5.55 2.95
CA ASP A 128 9.93 -6.20 3.09
C ASP A 128 10.06 -6.92 4.46
N GLU A 129 9.64 -6.28 5.55
CA GLU A 129 9.66 -6.90 6.89
C GLU A 129 8.58 -7.98 7.04
N GLY A 130 7.41 -7.76 6.45
CA GLY A 130 6.29 -8.68 6.43
C GLY A 130 6.61 -9.98 5.69
N SER A 131 7.44 -9.88 4.65
CA SER A 131 7.79 -10.96 3.72
C SER A 131 9.31 -11.11 3.53
N PRO A 132 10.08 -11.56 4.55
CA PRO A 132 11.55 -11.59 4.49
C PRO A 132 12.13 -12.41 3.34
N SER A 133 11.41 -13.44 2.88
CA SER A 133 11.80 -14.27 1.72
C SER A 133 11.65 -13.54 0.37
N VAL A 134 10.98 -12.39 0.35
CA VAL A 134 10.69 -11.62 -0.86
C VAL A 134 11.71 -10.51 -1.11
N ALA A 135 12.41 -10.03 -0.08
CA ALA A 135 13.47 -9.01 -0.21
C ALA A 135 14.65 -9.45 -1.12
N ALA A 136 14.81 -10.75 -1.34
CA ALA A 136 15.82 -11.31 -2.25
C ALA A 136 15.30 -11.59 -3.67
N LEU A 137 14.01 -11.38 -3.94
CA LEU A 137 13.36 -11.68 -5.22
C LEU A 137 13.29 -10.43 -6.09
N ALA A 138 13.25 -10.63 -7.41
CA ALA A 138 12.95 -9.54 -8.34
C ALA A 138 11.50 -9.08 -8.11
N VAL A 139 11.33 -7.93 -7.46
CA VAL A 139 10.01 -7.31 -7.26
C VAL A 139 9.71 -6.38 -8.44
N VAL A 140 8.74 -6.77 -9.26
CA VAL A 140 8.17 -5.86 -10.26
C VAL A 140 7.22 -4.93 -9.52
N HIS A 141 7.58 -3.65 -9.46
CA HIS A 141 6.75 -2.60 -8.89
C HIS A 141 5.89 -2.00 -10.00
N VAL A 142 4.57 -2.12 -9.86
CA VAL A 142 3.62 -1.30 -10.62
C VAL A 142 2.83 -0.49 -9.60
N ALA A 143 3.34 0.70 -9.31
CA ALA A 143 2.69 1.67 -8.44
C ALA A 143 2.98 3.07 -8.99
N ASP A 144 1.95 3.89 -9.13
CA ASP A 144 2.14 5.34 -9.14
C ASP A 144 1.88 5.82 -7.72
N LEU A 145 2.91 6.33 -7.04
CA LEU A 145 2.79 6.89 -5.69
C LEU A 145 2.31 8.36 -5.71
N GLY A 146 1.89 8.87 -6.87
CA GLY A 146 1.34 10.19 -7.05
C GLY A 146 2.25 11.08 -7.89
N CYS A 147 1.60 11.83 -8.79
CA CYS A 147 2.14 12.92 -9.58
C CYS A 147 3.10 13.82 -8.78
N GLU A 148 4.39 13.70 -9.02
CA GLU A 148 5.19 14.91 -9.18
C GLU A 148 4.86 15.47 -10.58
N GLU A 149 4.39 16.71 -10.65
CA GLU A 149 4.30 17.46 -11.91
C GLU A 149 5.60 17.26 -12.71
N PRO A 150 5.58 16.78 -13.98
CA PRO A 150 6.77 16.72 -14.81
C PRO A 150 7.09 18.12 -15.34
N SER A 151 7.48 19.03 -14.44
CA SER A 151 8.02 20.35 -14.80
C SER A 151 9.52 20.46 -14.54
N LEU A 152 10.19 19.41 -14.01
CA LEU A 152 11.64 19.42 -13.76
C LEU A 152 12.45 18.32 -14.46
N LEU A 153 11.86 17.52 -15.35
CA LEU A 153 12.60 16.63 -16.26
C LEU A 153 12.67 17.21 -17.68
N ARG A 154 13.00 18.50 -17.79
CA ARG A 154 13.58 19.07 -19.00
C ARG A 154 15.01 19.49 -18.69
N GLU A 155 15.92 18.98 -19.52
CA GLU A 155 17.37 19.23 -19.56
C GLU A 155 18.28 18.34 -18.69
N SER A 156 18.38 17.06 -19.09
CA SER A 156 19.70 16.46 -19.29
C SER A 156 19.71 15.45 -20.44
N ALA A 157 19.07 15.79 -21.56
CA ALA A 157 19.46 15.20 -22.84
C ALA A 157 20.71 15.96 -23.29
N GLY A 158 21.88 15.37 -23.07
CA GLY A 158 23.13 15.90 -23.61
C GLY A 158 22.98 16.12 -25.11
N ASP A 159 23.08 17.38 -25.52
CA ASP A 159 23.37 17.74 -26.90
C ASP A 159 24.78 17.24 -27.23
N GLY A 160 24.82 15.99 -27.70
CA GLY A 160 26.00 15.31 -28.21
C GLY A 160 25.83 14.98 -29.68
N GLY A 161 25.39 15.95 -30.49
CA GLY A 161 25.41 15.82 -31.94
C GLY A 161 26.84 15.61 -32.47
N PRO A 162 27.05 14.76 -33.50
CA PRO A 162 28.37 14.50 -34.05
C PRO A 162 28.91 15.75 -34.75
N ARG A 163 30.05 16.26 -34.28
CA ARG A 163 30.79 17.30 -35.00
C ARG A 163 31.43 16.70 -36.25
N VAL A 164 30.81 17.01 -37.40
CA VAL A 164 31.44 16.88 -38.71
C VAL A 164 32.57 17.91 -38.77
N GLY A 165 33.80 17.44 -38.86
CA GLY A 165 34.99 18.25 -39.16
C GLY A 165 35.62 17.75 -40.44
N GLY A 166 35.37 18.45 -41.55
CA GLY A 166 36.22 18.40 -42.73
C GLY A 166 37.43 19.30 -42.51
N TYR A 167 38.62 18.78 -42.77
CA TYR A 167 39.48 19.05 -43.93
C TYR A 167 40.67 18.10 -43.87
#